data_AF-A0A916XAK6-F1
#
_entry.id   AF-A0A916XAK6-F1
#
_cell.length_a   1.000
_cell.length_b   1.000
_cell.length_c   1.000
_cell.angle_alpha   90.00
_cell.angle_beta   90.00
_cell.angle_gamma   90.00
#
_symmetry.space_group_name_H-M   'P 1'
#
loop_
_entity.id
_entity.type
_entity.pdbx_description
1 polymer ?
#
loop_
_entity_poly.entity_id
_entity_poly.type
_entity_poly.pdbx_seq_one_letter_code
_entity_poly.pdbx_strand_id
1 'polypeptide(L)' 'MNENTEISCEDATMLVSEQRDSPITEEAAAQLQQHVAHCPYCAVAYKQFDSLFAQLGEMLGADKPVL' A
#
# COMPACT_ATOMS: atom_id res chain seq x y z
N MET A 1 -25.60 11.72 1.75
CA MET A 1 -24.50 11.50 2.71
C MET A 1 -23.29 11.19 1.87
N ASN A 2 -22.35 12.13 1.73
CA ASN A 2 -21.10 11.90 1.00
C ASN A 2 -20.09 11.48 2.06
N GLU A 3 -19.99 10.17 2.30
CA GLU A 3 -18.93 9.60 3.12
C GLU A 3 -17.63 9.80 2.35
N ASN A 4 -16.75 10.62 2.90
CA ASN A 4 -15.47 10.99 2.30
C ASN A 4 -14.51 9.80 2.47
N THR A 5 -14.68 8.78 1.63
CA THR A 5 -13.86 7.55 1.58
C THR A 5 -12.51 7.77 0.89
N GLU A 6 -12.18 9.01 0.52
CA GLU A 6 -10.90 9.36 -0.07
C GLU A 6 -9.85 9.61 1.02
N ILE A 7 -8.97 8.63 1.21
CA ILE A 7 -7.74 8.81 2.01
C ILE A 7 -6.77 9.75 1.29
N SER A 8 -5.92 10.46 2.04
CA SER A 8 -4.88 11.32 1.46
C SER A 8 -3.68 10.52 0.93
N CYS A 9 -2.78 11.16 0.17
CA CYS A 9 -1.53 10.49 -0.26
C CYS A 9 -0.62 10.14 0.94
N GLU A 10 -0.70 10.91 2.02
CA GLU A 10 0.03 10.63 3.26
C GLU A 10 -0.53 9.36 3.92
N ASP A 11 -1.86 9.27 4.06
CA ASP A 11 -2.55 8.08 4.59
C ASP A 11 -2.23 6.85 3.73
N ALA A 12 -2.25 6.99 2.41
CA ALA A 12 -1.91 5.90 1.48
C ALA A 12 -0.47 5.41 1.69
N THR A 13 0.48 6.33 1.92
CA THR A 13 1.89 5.99 2.17
C THR A 13 2.06 5.26 3.51
N MET A 14 1.32 5.70 4.53
CA MET A 14 1.29 5.04 5.83
C MET A 14 0.72 3.62 5.73
N LEU A 15 -0.42 3.45 5.06
CA LEU A 15 -1.05 2.14 4.88
C LEU A 15 -0.16 1.14 4.12
N VAL A 16 0.53 1.58 3.06
CA VAL A 16 1.51 0.73 2.34
C VAL A 16 2.64 0.28 3.26
N SER A 17 3.12 1.18 4.11
CA SER A 17 4.20 0.87 5.06
C SER A 17 3.73 -0.09 6.15
N GLU A 18 2.52 0.11 6.68
CA GLU A 18 1.90 -0.78 7.67
C GLU A 18 1.65 -2.16 7.10
N GLN A 19 1.14 -2.26 5.86
CA GLN A 19 0.83 -3.53 5.18
C GLN A 19 2.04 -4.47 5.07
N ARG A 20 3.26 -3.90 4.96
CA ARG A 20 4.50 -4.67 4.98
C ARG A 20 4.74 -5.35 6.32
N ASP A 21 4.59 -4.58 7.40
CA ASP A 21 4.95 -5.02 8.75
C ASP A 21 3.83 -5.85 9.39
N SER A 22 2.58 -5.60 9.01
CA SER A 22 1.40 -6.28 9.54
C SER A 22 0.24 -6.25 8.53
N PRO A 23 -0.63 -7.27 8.51
CA PRO A 23 -1.82 -7.23 7.68
C PRO A 23 -2.70 -6.03 8.05
N ILE A 24 -3.04 -5.20 7.06
CA ILE A 24 -4.08 -4.16 7.20
C ILE A 24 -5.48 -4.78 7.08
N THR A 25 -6.50 -4.04 7.52
CA THR A 25 -7.90 -4.47 7.38
C THR A 25 -8.34 -4.47 5.92
N GLU A 26 -9.37 -5.25 5.58
CA GLU A 26 -9.94 -5.28 4.23
C GLU A 26 -10.46 -3.90 3.77
N GLU A 27 -11.04 -3.14 4.69
CA GLU A 27 -11.50 -1.77 4.43
C GLU A 27 -10.34 -0.83 4.06
N ALA A 28 -9.25 -0.87 4.83
CA ALA A 28 -8.06 -0.07 4.56
C ALA A 28 -7.40 -0.48 3.23
N ALA A 29 -7.38 -1.77 2.91
CA ALA A 29 -6.89 -2.26 1.63
C ALA A 29 -7.76 -1.75 0.46
N ALA A 30 -9.08 -1.75 0.60
CA ALA A 30 -10.00 -1.23 -0.43
C ALA A 30 -9.82 0.29 -0.64
N GLN A 31 -9.70 1.07 0.43
CA GLN A 31 -9.44 2.51 0.37
C GLN A 31 -8.11 2.82 -0.32
N LEU A 32 -7.06 2.07 0.03
CA LEU A 32 -5.74 2.19 -0.59
C LEU A 32 -5.78 1.88 -2.09
N GLN A 33 -6.41 0.76 -2.48
CA GLN A 33 -6.57 0.41 -3.90
C GLN A 33 -7.36 1.47 -4.68
N GLN A 34 -8.43 2.00 -4.09
CA GLN A 34 -9.21 3.07 -4.70
C GLN A 34 -8.35 4.33 -4.90
N HIS A 35 -7.57 4.74 -3.90
CA HIS A 35 -6.70 5.93 -4.01
C HIS A 35 -5.62 5.73 -5.08
N VAL A 36 -4.92 4.59 -5.06
CA VAL A 36 -3.86 4.22 -6.01
C VAL A 36 -4.38 4.18 -7.46
N ALA A 37 -5.64 3.78 -7.67
CA ALA A 37 -6.24 3.76 -9.00
C ALA A 37 -6.46 5.18 -9.60
N HIS A 38 -6.61 6.20 -8.77
CA HIS A 38 -6.97 7.56 -9.22
C HIS A 38 -5.85 8.60 -9.03
N CYS A 39 -4.86 8.33 -8.17
CA CYS A 39 -3.73 9.22 -7.93
C CYS A 39 -2.49 8.76 -8.73
N PRO A 40 -2.02 9.52 -9.74
CA PRO A 40 -0.90 9.10 -10.58
C PRO A 40 0.43 9.03 -9.80
N TYR A 41 0.60 9.85 -8.77
CA TYR A 41 1.80 9.82 -7.93
C TYR A 41 1.83 8.57 -7.04
N CYS A 42 0.72 8.27 -6.36
CA CYS A 42 0.60 7.07 -5.55
C CYS A 42 0.62 5.79 -6.39
N ALA A 43 0.12 5.80 -7.62
CA ALA A 43 0.25 4.67 -8.56
C ALA A 43 1.72 4.30 -8.84
N VAL A 44 2.59 5.29 -9.01
CA VAL A 44 4.03 5.06 -9.20
C VAL A 44 4.69 4.65 -7.90
N ALA A 45 4.43 5.37 -6.81
CA ALA A 45 4.99 5.08 -5.49
C ALA A 45 4.65 3.67 -5.01
N TYR A 46 3.41 3.22 -5.21
CA TYR A 46 2.96 1.88 -4.83
C TYR A 46 3.77 0.79 -5.53
N LYS A 47 4.04 0.93 -6.84
CA LYS A 47 4.90 0.00 -7.59
C LYS A 47 6.35 0.01 -7.11
N GLN A 48 6.85 1.18 -6.68
CA GLN A 48 8.20 1.30 -6.13
C GLN A 48 8.30 0.61 -4.76
N PHE A 49 7.30 0.77 -3.91
CA PHE A 49 7.23 0.07 -2.62
C PHE A 49 7.12 -1.44 -2.80
N ASP A 50 6.27 -1.91 -3.71
CA ASP A 50 6.14 -3.31 -4.08
C ASP A 50 7.50 -3.93 -4.47
N SER A 51 8.19 -3.30 -5.42
CA SER A 51 9.52 -3.74 -5.85
C SER A 51 10.57 -3.70 -4.73
N LEU A 52 10.54 -2.67 -3.89
CA LEU A 52 11.45 -2.55 -2.74
C LEU A 52 11.21 -3.67 -1.72
N PHE A 53 9.95 -3.94 -1.39
CA PHE A 53 9.61 -4.92 -0.37
C PHE A 53 9.87 -6.35 -0.83
N ALA A 54 9.68 -6.65 -2.13
CA ALA A 54 10.11 -7.91 -2.72
C ALA A 54 11.63 -8.12 -2.57
N GLN A 55 12.44 -7.11 -2.91
CA GLN A 55 13.91 -7.16 -2.75
C GLN A 55 14.32 -7.34 -1.29
N LEU A 56 13.68 -6.63 -0.36
CA LEU A 56 13.92 -6.81 1.07
C LEU A 56 13.54 -8.23 1.54
N GLY A 57 12.45 -8.79 1.01
CA GLY A 57 12.03 -10.16 1.27
C GLY A 57 13.10 -11.18 0.88
N GLU A 58 13.66 -11.06 -0.32
CA GLU A 58 14.75 -11.90 -0.82
C GLU A 58 16.01 -11.80 0.06
N MET A 59 16.41 -10.58 0.44
CA MET A 59 17.61 -10.35 1.24
C MET A 59 17.48 -10.84 2.69
N LEU A 60 16.28 -10.74 3.27
CA LEU A 60 16.02 -11.06 4.67
C LEU A 60 15.49 -12.48 4.87
N GLY A 61 15.25 -13.24 3.79
CA GLY A 61 14.72 -14.60 3.84
C GLY A 61 13.25 -14.65 4.27
N ALA A 62 12.49 -13.59 4.02
CA ALA A 62 11.05 -13.59 4.27
C ALA A 62 10.32 -14.23 3.08
N ASP A 63 9.75 -15.41 3.31
CA ASP A 63 9.04 -16.24 2.31
C ASP A 63 7.63 -15.71 1.95
N LYS A 64 7.26 -14.52 2.42
CA LYS A 64 5.90 -13.98 2.20
C LYS A 64 5.91 -13.02 1.00
N PRO A 65 5.13 -13.29 -0.06
CA PRO A 65 4.96 -12.33 -1.15
C PRO A 65 4.36 -11.06 -0.56
N VAL A 66 5.01 -9.95 -0.85
CA VAL A 66 4.47 -8.62 -0.59
C VAL A 66 3.67 -8.28 -1.83
N LEU A 67 2.35 -8.17 -1.62
CA LEU A 67 1.28 -7.83 -2.58
C LEU A 67 0.79 -8.95 -3.52
#